data_AF-A0A088E7J3-F1
#
_entry.id   AF-A0A088E7J3-F1
#
_cell.length_a   1.000
_cell.length_b   1.000
_cell.length_c   1.000
_cell.angle_alpha   90.00
_cell.angle_beta   90.00
_cell.angle_gamma   90.00
#
_symmetry.space_group_name_H-M   'P 1'
#
loop_
_entity.id
_entity.type
_entity.pdbx_description
1 polymer ?
#
loop_
_entity_poly.entity_id
_entity_poly.type
_entity_poly.pdbx_seq_one_letter_code
_entity_poly.pdbx_strand_id
1 'polypeptide(L)'
;MDGEQKIRDVLVKFEEIIENHSNNLNQLENLVAINRPDIERCHRIVKRIRRTRKELYDGLKIIIEYYPSLKDEKVKQETLGIVSYLNLIGFTDEMQLLKSAEDLLKRAGVSLDIETDLTQLEELVKMTSKLSF
;
A
#
# COMPACT_ATOMS: atom_id res chain seq x y z
N MET A 1 14.27 11.86 21.74
CA MET A 1 15.29 10.94 21.19
C MET A 1 14.65 9.66 20.65
N ASP A 2 13.61 9.11 21.29
CA ASP A 2 12.97 7.85 20.88
C ASP A 2 12.17 7.92 19.54
N GLY A 3 11.39 8.97 19.31
CA GLY A 3 10.51 9.06 18.12
C GLY A 3 11.21 9.16 16.76
N GLU A 4 12.37 9.83 16.70
CA GLU A 4 13.12 9.95 15.45
C GLU A 4 13.74 8.62 15.02
N GLN A 5 14.31 7.87 15.98
CA GLN A 5 14.84 6.54 15.69
C GLN A 5 13.73 5.60 15.21
N LYS A 6 12.56 5.64 15.83
CA LYS A 6 11.39 4.88 15.39
C LYS A 6 11.00 5.17 13.94
N ILE A 7 11.02 6.44 13.53
CA ILE A 7 10.75 6.80 12.13
C ILE A 7 11.85 6.27 11.22
N ARG A 8 13.13 6.44 11.55
CA ARG A 8 14.24 5.89 10.75
C ARG A 8 14.12 4.38 10.56
N ASP A 9 13.79 3.65 11.62
CA ASP A 9 13.58 2.20 11.56
C ASP A 9 12.42 1.82 10.63
N VAL A 10 11.35 2.64 10.61
CA VAL A 10 10.23 2.45 9.67
C VAL A 10 10.65 2.75 8.23
N LEU A 11 11.38 3.84 7.98
CA LEU A 11 11.83 4.20 6.64
C LEU A 11 12.71 3.10 6.02
N VAL A 12 13.63 2.52 6.80
CA VAL A 12 14.45 1.38 6.36
C VAL A 12 13.59 0.17 6.01
N LYS A 13 12.60 -0.16 6.84
CA LYS A 13 11.67 -1.27 6.55
C LYS A 13 10.81 -1.00 5.32
N PHE A 14 10.42 0.25 5.11
CA PHE A 14 9.57 0.64 4.00
C PHE A 14 10.21 0.39 2.64
N GLU A 15 11.54 0.45 2.52
CA GLU A 15 12.23 0.11 1.27
C GLU A 15 11.85 -1.31 0.78
N GLU A 16 12.00 -2.31 1.65
CA GLU A 16 11.67 -3.70 1.32
C GLU A 16 10.15 -3.91 1.16
N ILE A 17 9.34 -3.31 2.04
CA ILE A 17 7.88 -3.49 2.00
C ILE A 17 7.30 -2.89 0.71
N ILE A 18 7.78 -1.72 0.29
CA ILE A 18 7.34 -1.04 -0.94
C ILE A 18 7.76 -1.83 -2.17
N GLU A 19 8.97 -2.37 -2.21
CA GLU A 19 9.42 -3.22 -3.31
C GLU A 19 8.53 -4.47 -3.42
N ASN A 20 8.28 -5.15 -2.29
CA ASN A 20 7.41 -6.32 -2.25
C ASN A 20 5.97 -5.99 -2.67
N HIS A 21 5.44 -4.86 -2.22
CA HIS A 21 4.11 -4.38 -2.60
C HIS A 21 4.03 -4.13 -4.11
N SER A 22 4.97 -3.37 -4.67
CA SER A 22 5.07 -3.09 -6.11
C SER A 22 5.18 -4.36 -6.94
N ASN A 23 6.00 -5.32 -6.52
CA ASN A 23 6.14 -6.61 -7.18
C ASN A 23 4.83 -7.43 -7.18
N ASN A 24 4.04 -7.34 -6.11
CA ASN A 24 2.73 -8.00 -6.05
C ASN A 24 1.70 -7.27 -6.94
N LEU A 25 1.71 -5.93 -6.99
CA LEU A 25 0.85 -5.16 -7.88
C LEU A 25 1.12 -5.49 -9.35
N ASN A 26 2.39 -5.51 -9.75
CA ASN A 26 2.80 -5.88 -11.11
C ASN A 26 2.33 -7.30 -11.49
N GLN A 27 2.37 -8.25 -10.56
CA GLN A 27 1.83 -9.59 -10.80
C GLN A 27 0.32 -9.60 -11.00
N LEU A 28 -0.42 -8.78 -10.25
CA LEU A 28 -1.86 -8.64 -10.38
C LEU A 28 -2.23 -7.96 -11.69
N GLU A 29 -1.53 -6.88 -12.04
CA GLU A 29 -1.69 -6.16 -13.30
C GLU A 29 -1.48 -7.08 -14.50
N ASN A 30 -0.40 -7.87 -14.50
CA ASN A 30 -0.16 -8.85 -15.56
C ASN A 30 -1.29 -9.87 -15.69
N LEU A 31 -1.85 -10.33 -14.56
CA LEU A 31 -2.98 -11.26 -14.58
C LEU A 31 -4.23 -10.59 -15.20
N VAL A 32 -4.51 -9.33 -14.82
CA VAL A 32 -5.60 -8.54 -15.38
C VAL A 32 -5.40 -8.30 -16.88
N ALA A 33 -4.19 -7.94 -17.31
CA ALA A 33 -3.86 -7.62 -18.70
C ALA A 33 -3.97 -8.84 -19.64
N ILE A 34 -3.63 -10.03 -19.16
CA ILE A 34 -3.79 -11.28 -19.93
C ILE A 34 -5.29 -11.59 -20.15
N ASN A 35 -6.19 -11.02 -19.34
CA ASN A 35 -7.64 -11.17 -19.44
C ASN A 35 -8.09 -12.64 -19.45
N ARG A 36 -7.34 -13.51 -18.74
CA ARG A 36 -7.67 -14.92 -18.52
C ARG A 36 -7.88 -15.15 -17.03
N PRO A 37 -9.09 -15.54 -16.60
CA PRO A 37 -9.36 -15.77 -15.18
C PRO A 37 -8.51 -16.92 -14.62
N ASP A 38 -7.59 -16.60 -13.71
CA ASP A 38 -6.86 -17.55 -12.89
C ASP A 38 -7.19 -17.24 -11.41
N ILE A 39 -8.22 -17.91 -10.92
CA ILE A 39 -8.82 -17.64 -9.61
C ILE A 39 -7.79 -17.87 -8.49
N GLU A 40 -7.09 -19.00 -8.51
CA GLU A 40 -6.13 -19.37 -7.47
C GLU A 40 -4.94 -18.41 -7.43
N ARG A 41 -4.40 -18.05 -8.59
CA ARG A 41 -3.31 -17.10 -8.67
C ARG A 41 -3.74 -15.71 -8.22
N CYS A 42 -4.92 -15.25 -8.64
CA CYS A 42 -5.48 -13.97 -8.21
C CYS A 42 -5.62 -13.89 -6.69
N HIS A 43 -6.27 -14.89 -6.06
CA HIS A 43 -6.40 -14.96 -4.61
C HIS A 43 -5.06 -14.98 -3.88
N ARG A 44 -4.07 -15.72 -4.40
CA ARG A 44 -2.72 -15.76 -3.80
C ARG A 44 -2.03 -14.40 -3.86
N ILE A 45 -2.11 -13.70 -4.99
CA ILE A 45 -1.51 -12.37 -5.16
C ILE A 45 -2.21 -11.37 -4.24
N VAL A 46 -3.54 -11.30 -4.23
CA VAL A 46 -4.30 -10.40 -3.36
C VAL A 46 -4.01 -10.66 -1.88
N LYS A 47 -3.87 -11.92 -1.47
CA LYS A 47 -3.47 -12.25 -0.09
C LYS A 47 -2.10 -11.69 0.28
N ARG A 48 -1.15 -11.62 -0.66
CA ARG A 48 0.17 -11.02 -0.43
C ARG A 48 0.09 -9.50 -0.36
N ILE A 49 -0.66 -8.88 -1.29
CA ILE A 49 -0.94 -7.43 -1.27
C ILE A 49 -1.54 -7.01 0.07
N ARG A 50 -2.54 -7.75 0.57
CA ARG A 50 -3.16 -7.53 1.89
C ARG A 50 -2.14 -7.52 3.04
N ARG A 51 -1.13 -8.40 2.99
CA ARG A 51 -0.08 -8.47 4.02
C ARG A 51 0.84 -7.25 3.96
N THR A 52 1.36 -6.93 2.78
CA THR A 52 2.22 -5.75 2.60
C THR A 52 1.48 -4.46 2.92
N ARG A 53 0.19 -4.36 2.58
CA ARG A 53 -0.64 -3.21 2.94
C ARG A 53 -0.80 -3.04 4.45
N LYS A 54 -0.95 -4.14 5.19
CA LYS A 54 -0.99 -4.10 6.66
C LYS A 54 0.33 -3.60 7.24
N GLU A 55 1.47 -4.04 6.70
CA GLU A 55 2.79 -3.59 7.15
C GLU A 55 3.01 -2.10 6.87
N LEU A 56 2.58 -1.62 5.70
CA LEU A 56 2.57 -0.19 5.36
C LEU A 56 1.70 0.61 6.34
N TYR A 57 0.49 0.12 6.65
CA TYR A 57 -0.41 0.75 7.60
C TYR A 57 0.21 0.90 8.99
N ASP A 58 0.82 -0.17 9.51
CA ASP A 58 1.43 -0.15 10.83
C ASP A 58 2.64 0.80 10.89
N GLY A 59 3.46 0.86 9.84
CA GLY A 59 4.54 1.86 9.75
C GLY A 59 4.02 3.30 9.62
N LEU A 60 2.94 3.52 8.85
CA LEU A 60 2.34 4.85 8.69
C LEU A 60 1.78 5.42 9.99
N LYS A 61 1.21 4.57 10.86
CA LYS A 61 0.79 5.02 12.20
C LYS A 61 1.96 5.58 13.00
N ILE A 62 3.10 4.88 13.01
CA ILE A 62 4.30 5.32 13.71
C ILE A 62 4.78 6.65 13.12
N ILE A 63 4.81 6.77 11.78
CA ILE A 63 5.17 8.02 11.12
C ILE A 63 4.23 9.15 11.59
N ILE A 64 2.91 8.98 11.49
CA ILE A 64 1.94 10.02 11.85
C ILE A 64 2.08 10.42 13.33
N GLU A 65 2.29 9.46 14.21
CA GLU A 65 2.44 9.70 15.66
C GLU A 65 3.69 10.55 15.97
N TYR A 66 4.83 10.23 15.35
CA TYR A 66 6.12 10.83 15.71
C TYR A 66 6.57 11.97 14.78
N TYR A 67 6.00 12.11 13.58
CA TYR A 67 6.40 13.10 12.58
C TYR A 67 6.42 14.55 13.12
N PRO A 68 5.42 15.02 13.90
CA PRO A 68 5.44 16.37 14.47
C PRO A 68 6.63 16.63 15.41
N SER A 69 7.22 15.58 15.97
CA SER A 69 8.36 15.67 16.91
C SER A 69 9.73 15.65 16.22
N LEU A 70 9.79 15.43 14.90
CA LEU A 70 11.04 15.38 14.15
C LEU A 70 11.74 16.75 14.16
N LYS A 71 13.06 16.71 14.38
CA LYS A 71 13.93 17.89 14.33
C LYS A 71 14.90 17.85 13.14
N ASP A 72 15.33 16.65 12.74
CA ASP A 72 16.16 16.46 11.55
C ASP A 72 15.33 16.70 10.28
N GLU A 73 15.67 17.77 9.56
CA GLU A 73 15.00 18.16 8.32
C GLU A 73 15.21 17.12 7.21
N LYS A 74 16.35 16.43 7.18
CA LYS A 74 16.60 15.37 6.19
C LYS A 74 15.60 14.22 6.36
N VAL A 75 15.40 13.77 7.60
CA VAL A 75 14.44 12.70 7.91
C VAL A 75 13.02 13.13 7.61
N LYS A 76 12.67 14.40 7.87
CA LYS A 76 11.35 14.93 7.49
C LYS A 76 11.12 14.84 5.98
N GLN A 77 12.07 15.30 5.18
CA GLN A 77 11.95 15.28 3.72
C GLN A 77 11.88 13.85 3.17
N GLU A 78 12.71 12.94 3.68
CA GLU A 78 12.65 11.52 3.31
C GLU A 78 11.28 10.90 3.65
N THR A 79 10.77 11.19 4.85
CA THR A 79 9.46 10.72 5.30
C THR A 79 8.33 11.26 4.42
N LEU A 80 8.35 12.57 4.11
CA LEU A 80 7.38 13.19 3.20
C LEU A 80 7.43 12.58 1.81
N GLY A 81 8.63 12.32 1.27
CA GLY A 81 8.81 11.72 -0.04
C GLY A 81 8.16 10.33 -0.12
N ILE A 82 8.43 9.47 0.86
CA ILE A 82 7.86 8.11 0.90
C ILE A 82 6.35 8.15 1.11
N VAL A 83 5.85 8.99 2.03
CA VAL A 83 4.40 9.13 2.26
C VAL A 83 3.68 9.64 1.01
N SER A 84 4.27 10.59 0.29
CA SER A 84 3.71 11.12 -0.96
C SER A 84 3.68 10.06 -2.06
N TYR A 85 4.73 9.27 -2.19
CA TYR A 85 4.77 8.13 -3.13
C TYR A 85 3.67 7.11 -2.83
N LEU A 86 3.52 6.71 -1.56
CA LEU A 86 2.49 5.77 -1.13
C LEU A 86 1.08 6.28 -1.42
N ASN A 87 0.85 7.59 -1.20
CA ASN A 87 -0.44 8.23 -1.46
C ASN A 87 -0.78 8.28 -2.96
N LEU A 88 0.13 8.83 -3.77
CA LEU A 88 -0.11 9.15 -5.17
C LEU A 88 -0.11 7.91 -6.06
N ILE A 89 0.77 6.96 -5.77
CA ILE A 89 1.03 5.81 -6.64
C ILE A 89 0.59 4.54 -5.93
N GLY A 90 1.21 4.19 -4.80
CA GLY A 90 1.02 2.88 -4.16
C GLY A 90 -0.45 2.50 -3.90
N PHE A 91 -1.18 3.27 -3.10
CA PHE A 91 -2.55 2.92 -2.71
C PHE A 91 -3.59 3.18 -3.80
N THR A 92 -3.36 4.19 -4.63
CA THR A 92 -4.26 4.52 -5.75
C THR A 92 -4.23 3.42 -6.81
N ASP A 93 -3.03 2.95 -7.17
CA ASP A 93 -2.86 1.87 -8.15
C ASP A 93 -3.41 0.54 -7.61
N GLU A 94 -3.14 0.23 -6.34
CA GLU A 94 -3.70 -0.96 -5.70
C GLU A 94 -5.23 -0.96 -5.77
N MET A 95 -5.87 0.17 -5.47
CA MET A 95 -7.33 0.29 -5.52
C MET A 95 -7.88 0.02 -6.93
N GLN A 96 -7.22 0.55 -7.97
CA GLN A 96 -7.63 0.33 -9.36
C GLN A 96 -7.43 -1.12 -9.80
N LEU A 97 -6.31 -1.73 -9.42
CA LEU A 97 -5.99 -3.11 -9.74
C LEU A 97 -6.93 -4.11 -9.05
N LEU A 98 -7.27 -3.89 -7.78
CA LEU A 98 -8.24 -4.73 -7.08
C LEU A 98 -9.62 -4.68 -7.76
N LYS A 99 -10.10 -3.48 -8.12
CA LYS A 99 -11.35 -3.33 -8.88
C LYS A 99 -11.31 -4.07 -10.22
N SER A 100 -10.21 -3.93 -10.95
CA SER A 100 -10.02 -4.61 -12.24
C SER A 100 -9.95 -6.13 -12.10
N ALA A 101 -9.31 -6.63 -11.04
CA ALA A 101 -9.23 -8.05 -10.73
C ALA A 101 -10.60 -8.64 -10.32
N GLU A 102 -11.37 -7.91 -9.53
CA GLU A 102 -12.75 -8.26 -9.17
C GLU A 102 -13.63 -8.34 -10.42
N ASP A 103 -13.55 -7.35 -11.33
CA ASP A 103 -14.32 -7.35 -12.58
C ASP A 103 -13.93 -8.52 -13.49
N LEU A 104 -12.63 -8.86 -13.56
CA LEU A 104 -12.15 -10.02 -14.31
C LEU A 104 -12.73 -11.34 -13.76
N LEU A 105 -12.71 -11.52 -12.42
CA LEU A 105 -13.22 -12.74 -11.79
C LEU A 105 -14.75 -12.82 -11.82
N LYS A 106 -15.45 -11.69 -11.71
CA LYS A 106 -16.91 -11.62 -11.85
C LYS A 106 -17.39 -12.13 -13.20
N ARG A 107 -16.66 -11.82 -14.28
CA ARG A 107 -16.95 -12.37 -15.62
C ARG A 107 -16.83 -13.90 -15.68
N ALA A 108 -16.06 -14.50 -14.77
CA ALA A 108 -15.93 -15.94 -14.61
C ALA A 108 -16.88 -16.52 -13.55
N GLY A 109 -17.78 -15.71 -12.97
CA GLY A 109 -18.73 -16.13 -11.94
C GLY A 109 -18.14 -16.24 -10.54
N VAL A 110 -17.00 -15.59 -10.26
CA VAL A 110 -16.32 -15.64 -8.96
C VAL A 110 -16.16 -14.24 -8.38
N SER A 111 -16.36 -14.11 -7.06
CA SER A 111 -16.09 -12.87 -6.31
C SER A 111 -14.78 -12.98 -5.53
N LEU A 112 -14.00 -11.90 -5.50
CA LEU A 112 -12.76 -11.76 -4.74
C LEU A 112 -12.98 -11.12 -3.35
N ASP A 113 -14.17 -10.58 -3.12
CA ASP A 113 -14.59 -9.90 -1.89
C ASP A 113 -13.60 -8.80 -1.45
N ILE A 114 -13.64 -7.67 -2.16
CA ILE A 114 -12.67 -6.57 -2.00
C ILE A 114 -13.20 -5.35 -1.23
N GLU A 115 -14.46 -5.32 -0.79
CA GLU A 115 -15.05 -4.12 -0.16
C GLU A 115 -14.26 -3.67 1.07
N THR A 116 -13.81 -4.63 1.88
CA THR A 116 -12.99 -4.34 3.06
C THR A 116 -11.61 -3.80 2.64
N ASP A 117 -11.02 -4.31 1.56
CA ASP A 117 -9.74 -3.82 1.04
C ASP A 117 -9.84 -2.37 0.58
N LEU A 118 -10.91 -2.04 -0.15
CA LEU A 118 -11.16 -0.68 -0.63
C LEU A 118 -11.33 0.30 0.54
N THR A 119 -12.08 -0.09 1.57
CA THR A 119 -12.26 0.73 2.77
C THR A 119 -10.92 0.99 3.49
N GLN A 120 -10.07 -0.03 3.61
CA GLN A 120 -8.74 0.11 4.21
C GLN A 120 -7.82 1.03 3.39
N LEU A 121 -7.88 0.94 2.07
CA LEU A 121 -7.10 1.80 1.18
C LEU A 121 -7.56 3.26 1.26
N GLU A 122 -8.86 3.52 1.36
CA GLU A 122 -9.37 4.87 1.58
C GLU A 122 -8.90 5.47 2.92
N GLU A 123 -8.83 4.66 3.99
CA GLU A 123 -8.28 5.10 5.27
C GLU A 123 -6.80 5.46 5.14
N LEU A 124 -6.01 4.62 4.45
CA LEU A 124 -4.60 4.85 4.18
C LEU A 124 -4.35 6.13 3.40
N VAL A 125 -5.11 6.38 2.33
CA VAL A 125 -5.07 7.64 1.55
C VAL A 125 -5.39 8.85 2.43
N LYS A 126 -6.41 8.75 3.30
CA LYS A 126 -6.74 9.82 4.25
C LYS A 126 -5.63 10.06 5.27
N MET A 127 -4.96 9.00 5.73
CA MET A 127 -3.84 9.08 6.67
C MET A 127 -2.64 9.79 6.06
N THR A 128 -2.23 9.41 4.86
CA THR A 128 -1.08 10.01 4.14
C THR A 128 -1.35 11.45 3.74
N SER A 129 -2.58 11.79 3.37
CA SER A 129 -2.98 13.17 3.04
C SER A 129 -2.87 14.15 4.21
N LYS A 130 -2.86 13.68 5.46
CA LYS A 130 -2.65 14.55 6.63
C LYS A 130 -1.19 15.02 6.79
N LEU A 131 -0.25 14.32 6.16
CA LEU A 131 1.17 14.62 6.18
C LEU A 131 1.65 15.31 4.90
N SER A 132 0.90 15.12 3.80
CA SER A 132 1.18 15.72 2.50
C SER A 132 0.68 17.17 2.53
N PHE A 133 1.59 18.14 2.47
CA PHE A 133 1.27 19.57 2.33
C PHE A 133 1.33 19.99 0.87
#